data_AF-A0A1V6BKQ7-F1
#
_entry.id   AF-A0A1V6BKQ7-F1
#
_cell.length_a   1.000
_cell.length_b   1.000
_cell.length_c   1.000
_cell.angle_alpha   90.00
_cell.angle_beta   90.00
_cell.angle_gamma   90.00
#
_symmetry.space_group_name_H-M   'P 1'
#
loop_
_entity.id
_entity.type
_entity.pdbx_description
1 polymer ?
#
loop_
_entity_poly.entity_id
_entity_poly.type
_entity_poly.pdbx_seq_one_letter_code
_entity_poly.pdbx_strand_id
1 'polypeptide(L)' 'MVRKDVKVKKGIDKETTKTIVKYIKDTGLKVQASIMDEQVRVTGKKIDDLQDVIAVIKTKPIELPLQYVNFRS' A
#
# COMPACT_ATOMS: atom_id res chain seq x y z
N MET A 1 11.81 9.02 -35.22
CA MET A 1 12.10 8.69 -33.81
C MET A 1 10.83 8.94 -33.01
N VAL A 2 10.09 7.89 -32.69
CA VAL A 2 8.76 8.01 -32.06
C VAL A 2 8.94 8.20 -30.56
N ARG A 3 8.78 9.43 -30.06
CA ARG A 3 8.69 9.69 -28.61
C ARG A 3 7.29 9.30 -28.16
N LYS A 4 7.18 8.22 -27.39
CA LYS A 4 5.97 7.90 -26.63
C LYS A 4 6.11 8.57 -25.26
N ASP A 5 5.30 9.58 -25.02
CA ASP A 5 5.08 10.16 -23.70
C ASP A 5 4.37 9.13 -22.81
N VAL A 6 5.16 8.23 -22.21
CA VAL A 6 4.66 7.32 -21.19
C VAL A 6 4.50 8.13 -19.91
N LYS A 7 3.25 8.53 -19.60
CA LYS A 7 2.91 9.02 -18.26
C LYS A 7 3.10 7.87 -17.28
N VAL A 8 4.30 7.75 -16.73
CA VAL A 8 4.56 6.87 -15.60
C VAL A 8 3.77 7.44 -14.43
N LYS A 9 2.60 6.86 -14.12
CA LYS A 9 1.90 7.12 -12.86
C LYS A 9 2.79 6.61 -11.72
N LYS A 10 3.74 7.43 -11.29
CA LYS A 10 4.56 7.19 -10.09
C LYS A 10 3.75 7.65 -8.90
N GLY A 11 2.88 6.78 -8.40
CA GLY A 11 2.11 7.11 -7.22
C GLY A 11 0.86 6.27 -7.11
N ILE A 12 0.40 6.09 -5.88
CA ILE A 12 -0.91 5.50 -5.60
C ILE A 12 -1.90 6.67 -5.58
N ASP A 13 -2.90 6.63 -6.47
CA ASP A 13 -3.98 7.61 -6.50
C ASP A 13 -4.61 7.76 -5.09
N LYS A 14 -5.04 8.97 -4.71
CA LYS A 14 -5.62 9.26 -3.38
C LYS A 14 -6.80 8.35 -3.02
N GLU A 15 -7.53 7.90 -4.03
CA GLU A 15 -8.65 6.98 -3.87
C GLU A 15 -8.18 5.57 -3.52
N THR A 16 -7.09 5.12 -4.15
CA THR A 16 -6.47 3.82 -3.89
C THR A 16 -5.76 3.82 -2.53
N THR A 17 -5.06 4.88 -2.14
CA THR A 17 -4.45 4.98 -0.79
C THR A 17 -5.50 4.94 0.32
N LYS A 18 -6.63 5.66 0.16
CA LYS A 18 -7.76 5.55 1.10
C LYS A 18 -8.34 4.13 1.17
N THR A 19 -8.48 3.48 0.02
CA THR A 19 -9.00 2.12 -0.08
C THR A 19 -8.08 1.12 0.63
N ILE A 20 -6.76 1.21 0.41
CA ILE A 20 -5.75 0.40 1.09
C ILE A 20 -5.83 0.61 2.61
N VAL A 21 -5.87 1.85 3.08
CA VAL A 21 -6.00 2.15 4.52
C VAL A 21 -7.28 1.56 5.09
N LYS A 22 -8.38 1.60 4.35
CA LYS A 22 -9.64 0.98 4.77
C LYS A 22 -9.50 -0.54 4.88
N TYR A 23 -8.89 -1.20 3.89
CA TYR A 23 -8.61 -2.64 3.95
C TYR A 23 -7.69 -3.00 5.13
N ILE A 24 -6.66 -2.20 5.41
CA ILE A 24 -5.78 -2.43 6.57
C ILE A 24 -6.52 -2.28 7.89
N LYS A 25 -7.52 -1.38 7.98
CA LYS A 25 -8.35 -1.24 9.18
C LYS A 25 -9.35 -2.38 9.31
N ASP A 26 -9.85 -2.89 8.19
CA ASP A 26 -10.83 -3.98 8.12
C ASP A 26 -10.24 -5.33 8.58
N THR A 27 -8.92 -5.53 8.45
CA THR A 27 -8.26 -6.75 8.96
C THR A 27 -8.27 -6.86 10.50
N GLY A 28 -8.57 -5.78 11.23
CA GLY A 28 -8.58 -5.78 12.69
C GLY A 28 -7.20 -5.97 13.34
N LEU A 29 -6.12 -5.93 12.54
CA LEU A 29 -4.75 -6.10 13.01
C LEU A 29 -4.32 -4.88 13.84
N LYS A 30 -3.42 -5.07 14.81
CA LYS A 30 -2.89 -3.99 15.67
C LYS A 30 -1.81 -3.17 14.96
N VAL A 31 -2.14 -2.69 13.78
CA VAL A 31 -1.28 -1.91 12.89
C VAL A 31 -1.91 -0.54 12.64
N GLN A 32 -1.06 0.46 12.46
CA GLN A 32 -1.44 1.82 12.15
C GLN A 32 -1.03 2.14 10.72
N ALA A 33 -2.00 2.48 9.88
CA ALA A 33 -1.77 2.91 8.50
C ALA A 33 -1.94 4.43 8.38
N SER A 34 -0.93 5.08 7.80
CA SER A 34 -0.87 6.52 7.55
C SER A 34 -0.62 6.79 6.07
N ILE A 35 -1.35 7.74 5.50
CA ILE A 35 -1.18 8.16 4.10
C ILE A 35 -0.09 9.24 4.06
N MET A 36 0.98 9.02 3.29
CA MET A 36 2.04 9.99 2.99
C MET A 36 1.99 10.29 1.50
N ASP A 37 1.21 11.31 1.12
CA ASP A 37 0.97 11.71 -0.27
C ASP A 37 0.54 10.53 -1.16
N GLU A 38 1.47 9.97 -1.94
CA GLU A 38 1.24 8.88 -2.89
C GLU A 38 1.67 7.50 -2.37
N GLN A 39 1.96 7.41 -1.06
CA GLN A 39 2.41 6.20 -0.38
C GLN A 39 1.60 5.95 0.91
N VAL A 40 1.50 4.69 1.31
CA VAL A 40 0.91 4.31 2.60
C VAL A 40 2.02 3.74 3.49
N ARG A 41 2.23 4.36 4.65
CA ARG A 41 3.09 3.84 5.70
C ARG A 41 2.27 2.98 6.64
N VAL A 42 2.72 1.75 6.87
CA VAL A 42 2.12 0.84 7.85
C VAL A 42 3.12 0.61 8.98
N THR A 43 2.69 0.85 10.21
CA THR A 43 3.48 0.65 11.42
C THR A 43 2.78 -0.35 12.32
N GLY A 44 3.48 -1.40 12.74
CA GLY A 44 2.95 -2.45 13.62
C GLY A 44 3.94 -2.77 14.73
N LYS A 45 3.44 -3.28 15.86
CA LYS A 45 4.33 -3.77 16.94
C LYS A 45 4.92 -5.13 16.64
N LYS A 46 4.22 -5.96 15.87
CA LYS A 46 4.67 -7.30 15.47
C LYS A 46 4.94 -7.33 13.98
N ILE A 47 6.00 -8.03 13.60
CA ILE A 47 6.33 -8.28 12.20
C ILE A 47 5.26 -9.19 11.56
N ASP A 48 4.71 -10.15 12.30
CA ASP A 48 3.64 -11.04 11.81
C ASP A 48 2.43 -10.24 11.32
N ASP A 49 1.96 -9.28 12.13
CA ASP A 49 0.84 -8.41 11.75
C ASP A 49 1.15 -7.60 10.46
N LEU A 50 2.40 -7.17 10.27
CA LEU A 50 2.82 -6.48 9.05
C LEU A 50 2.83 -7.41 7.83
N GLN A 51 3.25 -8.66 7.99
CA GLN A 51 3.23 -9.66 6.92
C GLN A 51 1.80 -10.04 6.53
N ASP A 52 0.91 -10.22 7.51
CA ASP A 52 -0.52 -10.48 7.28
C ASP A 52 -1.20 -9.36 6.50
N VAL A 53 -0.92 -8.09 6.84
CA VAL A 53 -1.41 -6.95 6.06
C VAL A 53 -0.99 -7.05 4.59
N ILE A 54 0.28 -7.35 4.34
CA ILE A 54 0.81 -7.46 2.98
C ILE A 54 0.14 -8.61 2.23
N ALA A 55 -0.08 -9.74 2.89
CA ALA A 55 -0.79 -10.87 2.32
C ALA A 55 -2.22 -10.48 1.92
N VAL A 56 -2.97 -9.83 2.83
CA VAL A 56 -4.35 -9.38 2.55
C VAL A 56 -4.40 -8.40 1.39
N ILE A 57 -3.50 -7.41 1.35
CA ILE A 57 -3.46 -6.43 0.26
C ILE A 57 -3.10 -7.10 -1.07
N LYS A 58 -2.18 -8.08 -1.08
CA LYS A 58 -1.85 -8.88 -2.27
C LYS A 58 -3.03 -9.72 -2.78
N THR A 59 -3.89 -10.20 -1.89
CA THR A 59 -5.09 -10.96 -2.29
C THR A 59 -6.25 -10.09 -2.76
N LYS A 60 -6.26 -8.79 -2.43
CA LYS A 60 -7.31 -7.86 -2.88
C LYS A 60 -7.10 -7.49 -4.35
N PRO A 61 -8.17 -7.27 -5.12
CA PRO A 61 -8.08 -6.87 -6.53
C PRO A 61 -7.68 -5.40 -6.64
N ILE A 62 -6.40 -5.12 -6.41
CA ILE A 62 -5.82 -3.80 -6.65
C ILE A 62 -5.17 -3.85 -8.03
N GLU A 63 -5.75 -3.12 -8.98
CA GLU A 63 -5.29 -3.06 -10.38
C GLU A 63 -3.92 -2.39 -10.56
N LEU A 64 -3.30 -1.95 -9.47
CA LEU A 64 -2.01 -1.28 -9.43
C LEU A 64 -0.94 -2.22 -8.84
N PRO A 65 0.23 -2.36 -9.49
CA PRO A 65 1.36 -3.08 -8.91
C PRO A 65 1.88 -2.31 -7.69
N LEU A 66 1.52 -2.78 -6.50
CA LEU A 66 1.98 -2.20 -5.24
C LEU A 66 3.39 -2.69 -4.89
N GLN A 67 4.26 -1.75 -4.54
CA GLN A 67 5.59 -2.05 -4.01
C GLN A 67 5.56 -1.96 -2.48
N TYR A 68 6.04 -3.01 -1.82
CA TYR A 68 6.22 -3.03 -0.36
C TYR A 68 7.70 -2.82 -0.08
N VAL A 69 8.06 -1.62 0.39
CA VAL A 69 9.45 -1.18 0.57
C VAL A 69 9.65 -0.53 1.93
N ASN A 70 10.90 -0.29 2.32
CA ASN A 70 11.25 0.42 3.56
C ASN A 70 10.80 -0.32 4.84
N PHE A 71 10.96 -1.65 4.87
CA PHE A 71 10.82 -2.42 6.10
C PHE A 71 11.83 -1.92 7.13
N ARG A 72 11.32 -1.41 8.26
CA ARG A 72 12.13 -0.97 9.40
C ARG A 72 11.82 -1.88 10.58
N SER A 73 12.85 -2.40 11.22
CA SER A 73 12.79 -3.23 12.43
C SER A 73 12.66 -2.39 13.68
#